data_AF-A0A8H4MCL6-F1
#
_entry.id   AF-A0A8H4MCL6-F1
#
_cell.length_a   1.000
_cell.length_b   1.000
_cell.length_c   1.000
_cell.angle_alpha   90.00
_cell.angle_beta   90.00
_cell.angle_gamma   90.00
#
_symmetry.space_group_name_H-M   'P 1'
#
loop_
_entity.id
_entity.type
_entity.pdbx_description
1 polymer ?
#
loop_
_entity_poly.entity_id
_entity_poly.type
_entity_poly.pdbx_seq_one_letter_code
_entity_poly.pdbx_strand_id
1 'polypeptide(L)'
;MSGQSGVKRYPPKRLIVCCDGTWQDSLADEAQPPSNLTRFSRALSRLAIVDGEDGQQHEIPQIVYYQKGVGTSLGDKYWGGVAGLGVSANVRAAYGFLADNYSDGDKIYFFGFSRGAYTARAVAGLVCQWGLLTPRGMDNFAIVYNDFYNHKIDGYNAEQRKRMGFRDPLPRFTVEIIGVWDTVGFQKAWLGRDSGEKLELRNTVLHESVRCAYHALSLDEERTAFQPIVWHIPHKNEGQEMLQVWFSGVHTDVGGGDENPRLSNITLAWMIAQCMKHRQLSFDIEEYLFDDPPKPEESEMAPWATSQGKLDHSGIVRTLQGKLGGRSTRKPMGYNPAGQESDITNEFIHESVRDRNLAEWPCAALKGRHDEKSWNLTSGKQISEVPASQMEKYMKGRIRTVHVTEED
;
A
#
# COMPACT_ATOMS: atom_id res chain seq x y z
N MET A 1 -3.64 9.27 -36.58
CA MET A 1 -4.94 9.80 -37.02
C MET A 1 -4.91 11.31 -36.85
N SER A 2 -5.25 12.04 -37.90
CA SER A 2 -5.33 13.51 -37.96
C SER A 2 -6.25 14.06 -36.88
N GLY A 3 -5.72 15.00 -36.08
CA GLY A 3 -6.43 15.60 -34.96
C GLY A 3 -7.67 16.36 -35.41
N GLN A 4 -8.80 16.05 -34.77
CA GLN A 4 -9.95 16.94 -34.75
C GLN A 4 -9.60 18.14 -33.85
N SER A 5 -9.10 19.20 -34.47
CA SER A 5 -8.90 20.51 -33.85
C SER A 5 -10.26 21.12 -33.51
N GLY A 6 -10.74 20.91 -32.27
CA GLY A 6 -12.01 21.46 -31.80
C GLY A 6 -12.59 20.74 -30.59
N VAL A 7 -12.14 19.53 -30.27
CA VAL A 7 -12.57 18.82 -29.06
C VAL A 7 -11.72 19.31 -27.88
N LYS A 8 -12.33 20.01 -26.91
CA LYS A 8 -11.71 20.21 -25.59
C LYS A 8 -11.40 18.83 -25.04
N ARG A 9 -10.11 18.49 -24.90
CA ARG A 9 -9.70 17.27 -24.20
C ARG A 9 -10.28 17.34 -22.79
N TYR A 10 -10.91 16.26 -22.33
CA TYR A 10 -11.32 16.16 -20.93
C TYR A 10 -10.09 16.39 -20.05
N PRO A 11 -10.23 17.09 -18.91
CA PRO A 11 -9.14 17.22 -17.97
C PRO A 11 -8.63 15.83 -17.59
N PRO A 12 -7.30 15.66 -17.44
CA PRO A 12 -6.73 14.39 -17.05
C PRO A 12 -7.32 13.93 -15.72
N LYS A 13 -7.53 12.62 -15.59
CA LYS A 13 -8.13 11.98 -14.42
C LYS A 13 -7.06 11.34 -13.54
N ARG A 14 -7.46 11.01 -12.32
CA ARG A 14 -6.68 10.18 -11.39
C ARG A 14 -7.31 8.80 -11.33
N LEU A 15 -6.62 7.78 -11.83
CA LEU A 15 -7.02 6.39 -11.74
C LEU A 15 -6.39 5.78 -10.49
N ILE A 16 -7.22 5.38 -9.53
CA ILE A 16 -6.77 4.94 -8.21
C ILE A 16 -7.13 3.46 -8.04
N VAL A 17 -6.11 2.61 -7.90
CA VAL A 17 -6.24 1.17 -7.74
C VAL A 17 -5.97 0.80 -6.28
N CYS A 18 -6.99 0.33 -5.57
CA CYS A 18 -6.91 -0.12 -4.18
C CYS A 18 -7.06 -1.65 -4.13
N CYS A 19 -6.02 -2.37 -3.71
CA CYS A 19 -6.01 -3.83 -3.56
C CYS A 19 -5.91 -4.24 -2.08
N ASP A 20 -6.96 -4.83 -1.52
CA ASP A 20 -7.00 -5.19 -0.09
C ASP A 20 -6.39 -6.57 0.23
N GLY A 21 -6.08 -6.80 1.51
CA GLY A 21 -5.56 -8.04 2.04
C GLY A 21 -6.63 -9.14 2.17
N THR A 22 -6.18 -10.38 2.02
CA THR A 22 -6.95 -11.66 2.04
C THR A 22 -7.77 -11.95 3.31
N TRP A 23 -7.62 -11.17 4.39
CA TRP A 23 -8.20 -11.51 5.70
C TRP A 23 -9.12 -10.44 6.29
N GLN A 24 -9.21 -9.25 5.69
CA GLN A 24 -10.28 -8.31 6.02
C GLN A 24 -11.40 -8.52 5.04
N ASP A 25 -12.36 -9.30 5.48
CA ASP A 25 -13.60 -9.37 4.78
C ASP A 25 -14.56 -8.33 5.36
N SER A 26 -14.43 -7.08 4.90
CA SER A 26 -15.44 -6.04 5.18
C SER A 26 -16.72 -6.23 4.33
N LEU A 27 -16.82 -7.36 3.62
CA LEU A 27 -17.93 -7.78 2.77
C LEU A 27 -18.27 -9.28 3.00
N ALA A 28 -17.83 -9.88 4.12
CA ALA A 28 -18.16 -11.26 4.50
C ALA A 28 -19.49 -11.24 5.22
N ASP A 29 -20.12 -12.40 5.26
CA ASP A 29 -21.28 -12.69 6.10
C ASP A 29 -21.04 -12.54 7.62
N GLU A 30 -19.84 -12.11 8.05
CA GLU A 30 -19.52 -11.72 9.43
C GLU A 30 -19.02 -10.28 9.50
N ALA A 31 -19.61 -9.50 10.40
CA ALA A 31 -19.30 -8.10 10.65
C ALA A 31 -17.87 -7.94 11.20
N GLN A 32 -16.90 -7.60 10.34
CA GLN A 32 -15.52 -7.28 10.71
C GLN A 32 -15.17 -5.80 10.52
N PRO A 33 -14.35 -5.19 11.40
CA PRO A 33 -13.89 -3.81 11.23
C PRO A 33 -13.16 -3.62 9.90
N PRO A 34 -13.32 -2.47 9.23
CA PRO A 34 -12.69 -2.23 7.93
C PRO A 34 -11.17 -2.07 8.03
N SER A 35 -10.46 -2.44 6.96
CA SER A 35 -9.02 -2.18 6.84
C SER A 35 -8.73 -0.69 6.70
N ASN A 36 -7.48 -0.28 6.96
CA ASN A 36 -7.03 1.06 6.62
C ASN A 36 -7.15 1.33 5.11
N LEU A 37 -6.96 0.33 4.26
CA LEU A 37 -7.17 0.49 2.82
C LEU A 37 -8.65 0.70 2.49
N THR A 38 -9.56 -0.05 3.12
CA THR A 38 -11.01 0.14 2.97
C THR A 38 -11.40 1.56 3.37
N ARG A 39 -10.94 2.01 4.53
CA ARG A 39 -11.22 3.35 5.07
C ARG A 39 -10.60 4.44 4.21
N PHE A 40 -9.35 4.28 3.79
CA PHE A 40 -8.67 5.18 2.84
C PHE A 40 -9.46 5.30 1.54
N SER A 41 -9.90 4.18 0.96
CA SER A 41 -10.64 4.16 -0.30
C SER A 41 -12.02 4.81 -0.17
N ARG A 42 -12.67 4.70 0.99
CA ARG A 42 -13.97 5.32 1.27
C ARG A 42 -13.84 6.81 1.57
N ALA A 43 -12.72 7.23 2.17
CA ALA A 43 -12.39 8.63 2.41
C ALA A 43 -11.98 9.41 1.15
N LEU A 44 -11.70 8.76 0.01
CA LEU A 44 -11.35 9.47 -1.22
C LEU A 44 -12.53 10.28 -1.76
N SER A 45 -12.32 11.59 -1.92
CA SER A 45 -13.28 12.45 -2.63
C SER A 45 -13.41 12.00 -4.09
N ARG A 46 -14.56 12.23 -4.73
CA ARG A 46 -14.74 11.88 -6.16
C ARG A 46 -14.10 12.89 -7.10
N LEU A 47 -13.92 14.11 -6.62
CA LEU A 47 -13.22 15.19 -7.30
C LEU A 47 -12.07 15.64 -6.42
N ALA A 48 -10.96 15.96 -7.05
CA ALA A 48 -9.86 16.62 -6.39
C ALA A 48 -9.70 18.05 -6.84
N ILE A 49 -9.37 18.92 -5.89
CA ILE A 49 -9.08 20.32 -6.12
C ILE A 49 -7.58 20.49 -6.32
N VAL A 50 -7.15 20.91 -7.51
CA VAL A 50 -5.75 21.23 -7.82
C VAL A 50 -5.58 22.68 -8.17
N ASP A 51 -4.40 23.23 -7.89
CA ASP A 51 -4.01 24.53 -8.41
C ASP A 51 -3.53 24.37 -9.86
N GLY A 52 -4.16 25.09 -10.77
CA GLY A 52 -3.76 25.18 -12.17
C GLY A 52 -2.58 26.11 -12.37
N GLU A 53 -1.88 25.96 -13.48
CA GLU A 53 -0.79 26.85 -13.89
C GLU A 53 -1.28 28.30 -14.13
N ASP A 54 -2.58 28.47 -14.35
CA ASP A 54 -3.28 29.74 -14.47
C ASP A 54 -3.60 30.40 -13.13
N GLY A 55 -3.20 29.78 -12.01
CA GLY A 55 -3.50 30.24 -10.66
C GLY A 55 -4.96 30.01 -10.22
N GLN A 56 -5.76 29.30 -11.01
CA GLN A 56 -7.14 28.94 -10.67
C GLN A 56 -7.21 27.52 -10.11
N GLN A 57 -8.24 27.23 -9.32
CA GLN A 57 -8.50 25.86 -8.87
C GLN A 57 -9.29 25.08 -9.92
N HIS A 58 -8.87 23.85 -10.18
CA HIS A 58 -9.53 22.95 -11.12
C HIS A 58 -9.95 21.67 -10.41
N GLU A 59 -11.10 21.15 -10.83
CA GLU A 59 -11.58 19.84 -10.39
C GLU A 59 -11.07 18.74 -11.32
N ILE A 60 -10.44 17.73 -10.72
CA ILE A 60 -9.96 16.53 -11.41
C ILE A 60 -10.71 15.30 -10.89
N PRO A 61 -11.33 14.50 -11.76
CA PRO A 61 -11.97 13.24 -11.35
C PRO A 61 -10.99 12.25 -10.72
N GLN A 62 -11.38 11.67 -9.58
CA GLN A 62 -10.70 10.58 -8.88
C GLN A 62 -11.50 9.28 -9.06
N ILE A 63 -11.11 8.46 -10.03
CA ILE A 63 -11.80 7.22 -10.38
C ILE A 63 -11.17 6.08 -9.60
N VAL A 64 -11.94 5.53 -8.66
CA VAL A 64 -11.46 4.51 -7.72
C VAL A 64 -11.90 3.12 -8.18
N TYR A 65 -10.92 2.24 -8.35
CA TYR A 65 -11.11 0.80 -8.46
C TYR A 65 -10.73 0.16 -7.13
N TYR A 66 -11.70 -0.49 -6.47
CA TYR A 66 -11.47 -1.22 -5.24
C TYR A 66 -11.57 -2.72 -5.50
N GLN A 67 -10.51 -3.44 -5.16
CA GLN A 67 -10.44 -4.88 -5.24
C GLN A 67 -10.34 -5.45 -3.83
N LYS A 68 -11.36 -6.24 -3.47
CA LYS A 68 -11.37 -7.04 -2.25
C LYS A 68 -10.18 -8.00 -2.26
N GLY A 69 -9.62 -8.27 -1.08
CA GLY A 69 -8.59 -9.29 -0.94
C GLY A 69 -9.07 -10.65 -1.44
N VAL A 70 -8.12 -11.48 -1.88
CA VAL A 70 -8.37 -12.88 -2.26
C VAL A 70 -8.99 -13.62 -1.07
N GLY A 71 -10.32 -13.71 -0.99
CA GLY A 71 -10.99 -14.54 0.00
C GLY A 71 -10.96 -16.00 -0.43
N THR A 72 -10.71 -16.91 0.49
CA THR A 72 -11.16 -18.31 0.39
C THR A 72 -12.68 -18.28 0.31
N SER A 73 -13.25 -18.16 -0.88
CA SER A 73 -14.68 -18.32 -1.10
C SER A 73 -15.09 -19.71 -0.58
N LEU A 74 -15.87 -19.75 0.51
CA LEU A 74 -16.43 -20.92 1.18
C LEU A 74 -17.48 -21.68 0.35
N GLY A 75 -17.50 -21.49 -0.98
CA GLY A 75 -18.51 -22.04 -1.89
C GLY A 75 -18.01 -23.09 -2.90
N ASP A 76 -16.72 -23.12 -3.24
CA ASP A 76 -16.20 -24.09 -4.21
C ASP A 76 -15.48 -25.23 -3.51
N LYS A 77 -16.22 -26.33 -3.43
CA LYS A 77 -15.91 -27.59 -2.76
C LYS A 77 -14.81 -28.38 -3.47
N TYR A 78 -13.61 -27.83 -3.71
CA TYR A 78 -12.40 -28.58 -4.07
C TYR A 78 -11.12 -27.86 -3.57
N TRP A 79 -10.62 -28.31 -2.42
CA TRP A 79 -9.52 -27.73 -1.65
C TRP A 79 -8.14 -28.27 -2.08
N GLY A 80 -7.44 -27.58 -2.98
CA GLY A 80 -6.00 -27.80 -3.13
C GLY A 80 -5.37 -27.15 -4.35
N GLY A 81 -4.92 -25.89 -4.24
CA GLY A 81 -3.96 -25.33 -5.20
C GLY A 81 -4.10 -23.86 -5.63
N VAL A 82 -5.08 -23.09 -5.12
CA VAL A 82 -5.56 -21.86 -5.80
C VAL A 82 -5.06 -20.53 -5.17
N ALA A 83 -4.03 -20.53 -4.32
CA ALA A 83 -3.52 -19.26 -3.78
C ALA A 83 -2.78 -18.39 -4.82
N GLY A 84 -2.21 -18.98 -5.89
CA GLY A 84 -1.56 -18.25 -7.00
C GLY A 84 -2.54 -17.71 -8.05
N LEU A 85 -3.49 -18.56 -8.48
CA LEU A 85 -4.50 -18.22 -9.50
C LEU A 85 -5.34 -16.98 -9.15
N GLY A 86 -5.59 -16.73 -7.86
CA GLY A 86 -6.29 -15.53 -7.40
C GLY A 86 -5.48 -14.25 -7.60
N VAL A 87 -4.15 -14.31 -7.49
CA VAL A 87 -3.30 -13.13 -7.67
C VAL A 87 -3.17 -12.75 -9.14
N SER A 88 -3.00 -13.74 -10.02
CA SER A 88 -2.99 -13.49 -11.47
C SER A 88 -4.33 -12.94 -11.97
N ALA A 89 -5.46 -13.41 -11.43
CA ALA A 89 -6.77 -12.83 -11.68
C ALA A 89 -6.89 -11.38 -11.16
N ASN A 90 -6.40 -11.11 -9.94
CA ASN A 90 -6.44 -9.79 -9.35
C ASN A 90 -5.58 -8.77 -10.11
N VAL A 91 -4.36 -9.16 -10.52
CA VAL A 91 -3.48 -8.35 -11.37
C VAL A 91 -4.15 -8.07 -12.72
N ARG A 92 -4.77 -9.08 -13.34
CA ARG A 92 -5.52 -8.90 -14.60
C ARG A 92 -6.65 -7.89 -14.46
N ALA A 93 -7.45 -7.99 -13.41
CA ALA A 93 -8.60 -7.11 -13.22
C ALA A 93 -8.18 -5.65 -12.97
N ALA A 94 -7.17 -5.43 -12.13
CA ALA A 94 -6.63 -4.10 -11.88
C ALA A 94 -5.97 -3.49 -13.13
N TYR A 95 -5.18 -4.28 -13.87
CA TYR A 95 -4.58 -3.83 -15.12
C TYR A 95 -5.63 -3.57 -16.20
N GLY A 96 -6.66 -4.40 -16.30
CA GLY A 96 -7.80 -4.21 -17.20
C GLY A 96 -8.54 -2.90 -16.93
N PHE A 97 -8.83 -2.60 -15.65
CA PHE A 97 -9.38 -1.30 -15.26
C PHE A 97 -8.56 -0.13 -15.80
N LEU A 98 -7.21 -0.19 -15.69
CA LEU A 98 -6.34 0.84 -16.24
C LEU A 98 -6.37 0.87 -17.77
N ALA A 99 -6.29 -0.28 -18.44
CA ALA A 99 -6.32 -0.39 -19.90
C ALA A 99 -7.61 0.21 -20.49
N ASP A 100 -8.74 0.00 -19.82
CA ASP A 100 -10.07 0.42 -20.22
C ASP A 100 -10.33 1.92 -19.96
N ASN A 101 -9.78 2.47 -18.89
CA ASN A 101 -10.11 3.83 -18.42
C ASN A 101 -9.02 4.88 -18.67
N TYR A 102 -7.80 4.46 -19.01
CA TYR A 102 -6.68 5.37 -19.25
C TYR A 102 -6.80 6.14 -20.57
N SER A 103 -6.66 7.45 -20.45
CA SER A 103 -6.44 8.42 -21.52
C SER A 103 -5.11 9.13 -21.33
N ASP A 104 -4.50 9.58 -22.43
CA ASP A 104 -3.21 10.27 -22.38
C ASP A 104 -3.26 11.50 -21.46
N GLY A 105 -2.35 11.54 -20.50
CA GLY A 105 -2.27 12.59 -19.48
C GLY A 105 -2.86 12.19 -18.12
N ASP A 106 -3.65 11.12 -18.05
CA ASP A 106 -4.13 10.59 -16.76
C ASP A 106 -2.96 10.18 -15.85
N LYS A 107 -3.19 10.25 -14.53
CA LYS A 107 -2.25 9.80 -13.50
C LYS A 107 -2.77 8.54 -12.81
N ILE A 108 -1.86 7.65 -12.44
CA ILE A 108 -2.18 6.34 -11.86
C ILE A 108 -1.63 6.27 -10.44
N TYR A 109 -2.47 5.79 -9.52
CA TYR A 109 -2.16 5.66 -8.10
C TYR A 109 -2.46 4.24 -7.67
N PHE A 110 -1.55 3.62 -6.92
CA PHE A 110 -1.70 2.27 -6.42
C PHE A 110 -1.68 2.28 -4.90
N PHE A 111 -2.64 1.59 -4.30
CA PHE A 111 -2.73 1.39 -2.87
C PHE A 111 -2.97 -0.07 -2.54
N GLY A 112 -2.40 -0.55 -1.45
CA GLY A 112 -2.73 -1.88 -0.97
C GLY A 112 -2.27 -2.20 0.43
N PHE A 113 -2.88 -3.22 1.02
CA PHE A 113 -2.50 -3.73 2.34
C PHE A 113 -2.13 -5.21 2.26
N SER A 114 -1.08 -5.63 2.98
CA SER A 114 -0.70 -7.04 3.12
C SER A 114 -0.36 -7.70 1.77
N ARG A 115 -1.10 -8.75 1.39
CA ARG A 115 -1.01 -9.35 0.04
C ARG A 115 -1.68 -8.52 -1.05
N GLY A 116 -2.61 -7.64 -0.70
CA GLY A 116 -3.12 -6.63 -1.60
C GLY A 116 -2.05 -5.59 -1.96
N ALA A 117 -1.18 -5.22 -1.01
CA ALA A 117 0.00 -4.40 -1.29
C ALA A 117 0.97 -5.07 -2.27
N TYR A 118 1.14 -6.40 -2.14
CA TYR A 118 1.90 -7.18 -3.10
C TYR A 118 1.28 -7.04 -4.51
N THR A 119 -0.03 -7.25 -4.63
CA THR A 119 -0.76 -7.13 -5.91
C THR A 119 -0.62 -5.74 -6.51
N ALA A 120 -0.84 -4.69 -5.72
CA ALA A 120 -0.71 -3.29 -6.14
C ALA A 120 0.70 -3.01 -6.70
N ARG A 121 1.74 -3.48 -6.00
CA ARG A 121 3.14 -3.37 -6.45
C ARG A 121 3.42 -4.16 -7.71
N ALA A 122 2.86 -5.36 -7.85
CA ALA A 122 3.02 -6.19 -9.04
C ALA A 122 2.42 -5.48 -10.28
N VAL A 123 1.18 -5.00 -10.18
CA VAL A 123 0.52 -4.23 -11.26
C VAL A 123 1.33 -2.98 -11.59
N ALA A 124 1.76 -2.22 -10.59
CA ALA A 124 2.57 -1.03 -10.79
C ALA A 124 3.89 -1.32 -11.51
N GLY A 125 4.57 -2.43 -11.16
CA GLY A 125 5.79 -2.88 -11.83
C GLY A 125 5.56 -3.21 -13.31
N LEU A 126 4.50 -3.95 -13.62
CA LEU A 126 4.12 -4.25 -15.01
C LEU A 126 3.83 -2.97 -15.81
N VAL A 127 3.06 -2.04 -15.24
CA VAL A 127 2.73 -0.76 -15.87
C VAL A 127 3.98 0.10 -16.08
N CYS A 128 4.86 0.20 -15.09
CA CYS A 128 6.08 1.01 -15.20
C CYS A 128 7.07 0.46 -16.21
N GLN A 129 7.25 -0.86 -16.24
CA GLN A 129 8.29 -1.48 -17.05
C GLN A 129 7.83 -1.71 -18.49
N TRP A 130 6.58 -2.18 -18.71
CA TRP A 130 6.09 -2.56 -20.04
C TRP A 130 4.98 -1.65 -20.57
N GLY A 131 4.41 -0.76 -19.75
CA GLY A 131 3.35 0.16 -20.14
C GLY A 131 1.96 -0.45 -20.06
N LEU A 132 0.99 0.19 -20.72
CA LEU A 132 -0.41 -0.24 -20.74
C LEU A 132 -0.82 -0.82 -22.10
N LEU A 133 -1.71 -1.81 -22.08
CA LEU A 133 -2.41 -2.26 -23.27
C LEU A 133 -3.57 -1.30 -23.58
N THR A 134 -3.96 -1.26 -24.84
CA THR A 134 -5.26 -0.73 -25.26
C THR A 134 -6.37 -1.72 -24.87
N PRO A 135 -7.65 -1.30 -24.84
CA PRO A 135 -8.76 -2.21 -24.60
C PRO A 135 -8.74 -3.43 -25.56
N ARG A 136 -8.40 -3.21 -26.84
CA ARG A 136 -8.22 -4.31 -27.79
C ARG A 136 -6.97 -5.15 -27.51
N GLY A 137 -5.90 -4.53 -27.04
CA GLY A 137 -4.67 -5.24 -26.66
C GLY A 137 -4.86 -6.20 -25.49
N MET A 138 -5.87 -5.99 -24.64
CA MET A 138 -6.18 -6.87 -23.52
C MET A 138 -6.50 -8.31 -23.93
N ASP A 139 -6.91 -8.56 -25.18
CA ASP A 139 -7.04 -9.92 -25.75
C ASP A 139 -5.72 -10.72 -25.62
N ASN A 140 -4.58 -10.03 -25.61
CA ASN A 140 -3.25 -10.61 -25.48
C ASN A 140 -2.71 -10.60 -24.03
N PHE A 141 -3.50 -10.15 -23.05
CA PHE A 141 -3.00 -9.94 -21.68
C PHE A 141 -2.41 -11.21 -21.06
N ALA A 142 -3.01 -12.39 -21.31
CA ALA A 142 -2.49 -13.65 -20.76
C ALA A 142 -1.05 -13.95 -21.24
N ILE A 143 -0.72 -13.58 -22.48
CA ILE A 143 0.64 -13.73 -23.04
C ILE A 143 1.57 -12.73 -22.35
N VAL A 144 1.17 -11.45 -22.32
CA VAL A 144 1.95 -10.37 -21.70
C VAL A 144 2.25 -10.66 -20.22
N TYR A 145 1.24 -11.07 -19.47
CA TYR A 145 1.36 -11.45 -18.06
C TYR A 145 2.36 -12.58 -17.88
N ASN A 146 2.23 -13.65 -18.67
CA ASN A 146 3.11 -14.81 -18.58
C ASN A 146 4.54 -14.50 -19.00
N ASP A 147 4.72 -13.65 -20.02
CA ASP A 147 6.04 -13.27 -20.49
C ASP A 147 6.76 -12.39 -19.46
N PHE A 148 6.04 -11.47 -18.81
CA PHE A 148 6.56 -10.59 -17.76
C PHE A 148 6.89 -11.34 -16.47
N TYR A 149 5.91 -11.99 -15.85
CA TYR A 149 6.08 -12.57 -14.51
C TYR A 149 6.87 -13.89 -14.49
N ASN A 150 6.93 -14.61 -15.61
CA ASN A 150 7.82 -15.78 -15.72
C ASN A 150 9.19 -15.42 -16.35
N HIS A 151 9.48 -14.12 -16.54
CA HIS A 151 10.75 -13.63 -17.10
C HIS A 151 11.15 -14.32 -18.40
N LYS A 152 10.20 -14.54 -19.31
CA LYS A 152 10.49 -15.22 -20.58
C LYS A 152 11.28 -14.32 -21.54
N ILE A 153 11.08 -13.01 -21.43
CA ILE A 153 11.73 -11.96 -22.22
C ILE A 153 11.91 -10.71 -21.36
N ASP A 154 12.85 -9.83 -21.74
CA ASP A 154 13.08 -8.55 -21.05
C ASP A 154 12.09 -7.45 -21.46
N GLY A 155 11.52 -7.57 -22.66
CA GLY A 155 10.53 -6.66 -23.22
C GLY A 155 10.24 -6.94 -24.69
N TYR A 156 9.21 -6.28 -25.22
CA TYR A 156 8.84 -6.34 -26.63
C TYR A 156 9.45 -5.18 -27.42
N ASN A 157 9.92 -5.43 -28.64
CA ASN A 157 10.32 -4.37 -29.57
C ASN A 157 9.11 -3.58 -30.11
N ALA A 158 9.34 -2.47 -30.81
CA ALA A 158 8.28 -1.57 -31.28
C ALA A 158 7.19 -2.27 -32.12
N GLU A 159 7.58 -3.14 -33.06
CA GLU A 159 6.63 -3.87 -33.91
C GLU A 159 5.82 -4.90 -33.10
N GLN A 160 6.47 -5.63 -32.19
CA GLN A 160 5.80 -6.54 -31.28
C GLN A 160 4.81 -5.79 -30.39
N ARG A 161 5.20 -4.65 -29.82
CA ARG A 161 4.32 -3.80 -28.99
C ARG A 161 3.07 -3.38 -29.74
N LYS A 162 3.23 -2.92 -30.98
CA LYS A 162 2.11 -2.54 -31.86
C LYS A 162 1.19 -3.74 -32.13
N ARG A 163 1.75 -4.90 -32.45
CA ARG A 163 0.99 -6.14 -32.71
C ARG A 163 0.22 -6.63 -31.48
N MET A 164 0.83 -6.53 -30.29
CA MET A 164 0.22 -6.93 -29.02
C MET A 164 -0.84 -5.92 -28.54
N GLY A 165 -0.90 -4.72 -29.15
CA GLY A 165 -1.86 -3.68 -28.80
C GLY A 165 -1.45 -2.84 -27.59
N PHE A 166 -0.15 -2.66 -27.35
CA PHE A 166 0.34 -1.69 -26.38
C PHE A 166 0.04 -0.26 -26.82
N ARG A 167 -0.19 0.60 -25.84
CA ARG A 167 -0.16 2.05 -26.02
C ARG A 167 1.28 2.52 -26.23
N ASP A 168 1.41 3.77 -26.68
CA ASP A 168 2.69 4.46 -26.68
C ASP A 168 3.31 4.47 -25.28
N PRO A 169 4.66 4.51 -25.15
CA PRO A 169 5.32 4.53 -23.86
C PRO A 169 4.75 5.63 -22.96
N LEU A 170 4.44 5.26 -21.72
CA LEU A 170 3.90 6.20 -20.75
C LEU A 170 4.99 7.22 -20.36
N PRO A 171 4.64 8.52 -20.24
CA PRO A 171 5.55 9.51 -19.68
C PRO A 171 6.09 9.09 -18.31
N ARG A 172 7.31 9.53 -17.98
CA ARG A 172 7.86 9.38 -16.63
C ARG A 172 6.90 10.01 -15.62
N PHE A 173 6.70 9.34 -14.48
CA PHE A 173 5.76 9.76 -13.44
C PHE A 173 4.29 9.79 -13.90
N THR A 174 3.89 8.92 -14.83
CA THR A 174 2.47 8.54 -14.99
C THR A 174 1.98 7.76 -13.77
N VAL A 175 2.82 6.91 -13.18
CA VAL A 175 2.57 6.30 -11.86
C VAL A 175 3.03 7.29 -10.79
N GLU A 176 2.04 7.85 -10.10
CA GLU A 176 2.21 8.96 -9.18
C GLU A 176 2.61 8.49 -7.79
N ILE A 177 1.74 7.71 -7.17
CA ILE A 177 1.93 7.19 -5.82
C ILE A 177 1.76 5.67 -5.86
N ILE A 178 2.65 4.97 -5.18
CA ILE A 178 2.41 3.62 -4.68
C ILE A 178 2.42 3.69 -3.15
N GLY A 179 1.25 3.62 -2.52
CA GLY A 179 1.07 3.69 -1.06
C GLY A 179 0.66 2.34 -0.48
N VAL A 180 1.49 1.72 0.36
CA VAL A 180 1.25 0.37 0.85
C VAL A 180 1.36 0.25 2.37
N TRP A 181 0.52 -0.60 2.94
CA TRP A 181 0.61 -1.05 4.33
C TRP A 181 1.17 -2.47 4.37
N ASP A 182 2.29 -2.62 5.07
CA ASP A 182 2.94 -3.86 5.50
C ASP A 182 2.93 -4.97 4.43
N THR A 183 3.54 -4.71 3.27
CA THR A 183 3.60 -5.67 2.16
C THR A 183 4.21 -7.00 2.60
N VAL A 184 3.48 -8.10 2.39
CA VAL A 184 3.95 -9.47 2.66
C VAL A 184 3.85 -10.33 1.40
N GLY A 185 4.81 -11.24 1.25
CA GLY A 185 4.84 -12.19 0.13
C GLY A 185 3.92 -13.39 0.32
N PHE A 186 3.69 -14.12 -0.76
CA PHE A 186 3.05 -15.43 -0.72
C PHE A 186 4.11 -16.49 -0.39
N GLN A 187 4.22 -16.93 0.87
CA GLN A 187 5.19 -17.98 1.22
C GLN A 187 4.70 -19.37 0.83
N LYS A 188 5.64 -20.27 0.49
CA LYS A 188 5.38 -21.69 0.14
C LYS A 188 4.49 -22.43 1.14
N ALA A 189 4.55 -22.08 2.43
CA ALA A 189 3.70 -22.67 3.46
C ALA A 189 2.19 -22.42 3.24
N TRP A 190 1.84 -21.33 2.55
CA TRP A 190 0.46 -20.97 2.18
C TRP A 190 0.04 -21.50 0.81
N LEU A 191 1.03 -21.75 -0.04
CA LEU A 191 0.85 -22.03 -1.47
C LEU A 191 0.65 -23.52 -1.77
N GLY A 192 0.75 -24.41 -0.77
CA GLY A 192 0.80 -25.85 -1.00
C GLY A 192 2.08 -26.25 -1.75
N ARG A 193 2.51 -27.51 -1.64
CA ARG A 193 3.78 -27.96 -2.25
C ARG A 193 3.82 -27.89 -3.78
N ASP A 194 2.66 -27.72 -4.45
CA ASP A 194 2.50 -27.87 -5.90
C ASP A 194 1.96 -26.64 -6.67
N SER A 195 1.87 -25.43 -6.07
CA SER A 195 1.42 -24.27 -6.86
C SER A 195 2.57 -23.69 -7.70
N GLY A 196 2.44 -23.88 -9.02
CA GLY A 196 3.45 -23.52 -10.03
C GLY A 196 3.58 -22.03 -10.37
N GLU A 197 2.79 -21.13 -9.77
CA GLU A 197 2.94 -19.69 -9.98
C GLU A 197 3.94 -19.12 -8.96
N LYS A 198 5.20 -19.01 -9.38
CA LYS A 198 6.20 -18.19 -8.69
C LYS A 198 5.96 -16.72 -9.02
N LEU A 199 4.87 -16.15 -8.49
CA LEU A 199 4.84 -14.72 -8.26
C LEU A 199 5.78 -14.46 -7.08
N GLU A 200 7.07 -14.51 -7.35
CA GLU A 200 8.08 -13.96 -6.48
C GLU A 200 8.26 -12.52 -6.96
N LEU A 201 7.92 -11.53 -6.14
CA LEU A 201 8.38 -10.14 -6.31
C LEU A 201 9.90 -10.19 -6.13
N ARG A 202 10.62 -10.71 -7.14
CA ARG A 202 12.08 -10.69 -7.19
C ARG A 202 12.57 -9.26 -7.40
N ASN A 203 11.70 -8.38 -7.88
CA ASN A 203 11.97 -6.95 -7.97
C ASN A 203 11.41 -6.24 -6.73
N THR A 204 12.17 -6.34 -5.64
CA THR A 204 12.12 -5.39 -4.52
C THR A 204 12.69 -4.01 -4.92
N VAL A 205 13.29 -3.92 -6.12
CA VAL A 205 13.69 -2.67 -6.77
C VAL A 205 12.46 -1.80 -7.09
N LEU A 206 12.41 -0.59 -6.56
CA LEU A 206 11.42 0.42 -6.97
C LEU A 206 11.82 0.99 -8.34
N HIS A 207 10.89 0.99 -9.31
CA HIS A 207 11.14 1.50 -10.65
C HIS A 207 11.31 3.04 -10.67
N GLU A 208 12.26 3.56 -11.43
CA GLU A 208 12.60 5.01 -11.51
C GLU A 208 11.47 5.93 -12.04
N SER A 209 10.47 5.33 -12.69
CA SER A 209 9.28 6.01 -13.22
C SER A 209 8.16 6.22 -12.20
N VAL A 210 8.31 5.69 -10.98
CA VAL A 210 7.38 5.95 -9.87
C VAL A 210 7.78 7.26 -9.20
N ARG A 211 6.86 8.21 -9.06
CA ARG A 211 7.15 9.50 -8.42
C ARG A 211 7.27 9.37 -6.90
N CYS A 212 6.29 8.77 -6.25
CA CYS A 212 6.24 8.64 -4.80
C CYS A 212 5.95 7.18 -4.41
N ALA A 213 6.75 6.63 -3.49
CA ALA A 213 6.53 5.31 -2.92
C ALA A 213 6.48 5.41 -1.39
N TYR A 214 5.34 5.07 -0.79
CA TYR A 214 5.09 5.20 0.64
C TYR A 214 4.75 3.82 1.22
N HIS A 215 5.51 3.37 2.23
CA HIS A 215 5.30 2.07 2.87
C HIS A 215 5.22 2.22 4.39
N ALA A 216 4.04 1.96 4.97
CA ALA A 216 3.88 1.83 6.41
C ALA A 216 4.19 0.39 6.84
N LEU A 217 5.15 0.19 7.75
CA LEU A 217 5.68 -1.11 8.17
C LEU A 217 5.40 -1.38 9.66
N SER A 218 5.10 -2.63 10.01
CA SER A 218 4.89 -3.04 11.41
C SER A 218 6.20 -3.41 12.11
N LEU A 219 6.44 -2.88 13.32
CA LEU A 219 7.62 -3.20 14.14
C LEU A 219 7.49 -4.49 14.94
N ASP A 220 6.29 -4.81 15.43
CA ASP A 220 6.08 -5.87 16.43
C ASP A 220 5.60 -7.19 15.82
N GLU A 221 5.51 -7.29 14.49
CA GLU A 221 5.08 -8.52 13.83
C GLU A 221 6.17 -9.60 13.87
N GLU A 222 5.90 -10.70 14.57
CA GLU A 222 6.85 -11.79 14.77
C GLU A 222 6.55 -13.04 13.95
N ARG A 223 5.43 -13.12 13.23
CA ARG A 223 5.10 -14.34 12.47
C ARG A 223 5.99 -14.44 11.24
N THR A 224 6.67 -15.57 11.09
CA THR A 224 7.53 -15.81 9.92
C THR A 224 6.75 -15.69 8.62
N ALA A 225 5.49 -16.13 8.60
CA ALA A 225 4.56 -15.99 7.47
C ALA A 225 4.37 -14.54 6.96
N PHE A 226 4.65 -13.54 7.80
CA PHE A 226 4.39 -12.14 7.54
C PHE A 226 5.67 -11.32 7.35
N GLN A 227 6.81 -11.94 7.03
CA GLN A 227 8.05 -11.21 6.72
C GLN A 227 7.81 -10.11 5.65
N PRO A 228 8.35 -8.89 5.86
CA PRO A 228 7.99 -7.74 5.07
C PRO A 228 8.82 -7.71 3.78
N ILE A 229 8.23 -7.21 2.71
CA ILE A 229 8.95 -6.95 1.46
C ILE A 229 9.29 -5.47 1.41
N VAL A 230 10.50 -5.12 1.79
CA VAL A 230 11.02 -3.74 1.79
C VAL A 230 11.52 -3.38 0.39
N TRP A 231 11.22 -2.18 -0.09
CA TRP A 231 11.78 -1.64 -1.33
C TRP A 231 13.26 -1.31 -1.20
N HIS A 232 13.95 -1.31 -2.31
CA HIS A 232 15.27 -0.73 -2.43
C HIS A 232 15.42 0.00 -3.76
N ILE A 233 16.33 0.98 -3.82
CA ILE A 233 16.73 1.64 -5.06
C ILE A 233 18.25 1.59 -5.20
N PRO A 234 18.77 1.28 -6.41
CA PRO A 234 20.22 1.21 -6.63
C PRO A 234 20.89 2.59 -6.57
N HIS A 235 20.15 3.65 -6.84
CA HIS A 235 20.60 5.04 -6.75
C HIS A 235 19.41 5.98 -6.54
N LYS A 236 19.69 7.20 -6.07
CA LYS A 236 18.66 8.25 -5.94
C LYS A 236 18.28 8.78 -7.32
N ASN A 237 16.98 8.80 -7.61
CA ASN A 237 16.44 9.35 -8.84
C ASN A 237 15.88 10.76 -8.61
N GLU A 238 16.20 11.71 -9.49
CA GLU A 238 15.67 13.07 -9.40
C GLU A 238 14.14 13.05 -9.52
N GLY A 239 13.46 13.75 -8.62
CA GLY A 239 12.00 13.84 -8.57
C GLY A 239 11.28 12.59 -8.03
N GLN A 240 12.02 11.55 -7.60
CA GLN A 240 11.47 10.36 -6.96
C GLN A 240 11.61 10.45 -5.43
N GLU A 241 10.53 10.22 -4.70
CA GLU A 241 10.48 10.12 -3.25
C GLU A 241 10.12 8.68 -2.85
N MET A 242 10.86 8.10 -1.91
CA MET A 242 10.56 6.79 -1.33
C MET A 242 10.60 6.90 0.20
N LEU A 243 9.52 6.63 0.90
CA LEU A 243 9.47 6.61 2.36
C LEU A 243 9.02 5.25 2.86
N GLN A 244 9.86 4.57 3.64
CA GLN A 244 9.51 3.31 4.29
C GLN A 244 9.53 3.51 5.80
N VAL A 245 8.35 3.68 6.39
CA VAL A 245 8.22 4.16 7.77
C VAL A 245 7.72 3.06 8.68
N TRP A 246 8.47 2.79 9.73
CA TRP A 246 8.18 1.80 10.76
C TRP A 246 7.29 2.41 11.85
N PHE A 247 6.19 1.71 12.14
CA PHE A 247 5.22 2.06 13.17
C PHE A 247 5.13 0.95 14.22
N SER A 248 4.76 1.33 15.45
CA SER A 248 4.53 0.38 16.53
C SER A 248 3.26 -0.45 16.28
N GLY A 249 3.28 -1.70 16.71
CA GLY A 249 2.20 -2.66 16.57
C GLY A 249 2.52 -3.78 15.58
N VAL A 250 1.64 -4.79 15.57
CA VAL A 250 1.68 -5.93 14.65
C VAL A 250 1.04 -5.60 13.29
N HIS A 251 0.93 -6.59 12.40
CA HIS A 251 0.40 -6.39 11.05
C HIS A 251 -0.96 -5.66 10.97
N THR A 252 -1.92 -5.99 11.84
CA THR A 252 -3.25 -5.35 11.89
C THR A 252 -3.25 -4.00 12.60
N ASP A 253 -2.28 -3.73 13.48
CA ASP A 253 -2.12 -2.41 14.09
C ASP A 253 -1.59 -1.37 13.10
N VAL A 254 -1.03 -1.80 11.97
CA VAL A 254 -0.65 -0.94 10.83
C VAL A 254 -1.68 -1.01 9.71
N GLY A 255 -2.22 -2.19 9.44
CA GLY A 255 -3.18 -2.41 8.34
C GLY A 255 -4.64 -2.12 8.65
N GLY A 256 -5.01 -1.98 9.93
CA GLY A 256 -6.40 -1.93 10.38
C GLY A 256 -7.05 -3.33 10.47
N GLY A 257 -8.39 -3.36 10.51
CA GLY A 257 -9.20 -4.57 10.59
C GLY A 257 -9.21 -5.28 11.94
N ASP A 258 -8.93 -4.54 13.01
CA ASP A 258 -9.11 -4.99 14.39
C ASP A 258 -10.16 -4.07 15.05
N GLU A 259 -10.81 -4.55 16.10
CA GLU A 259 -11.85 -3.80 16.83
C GLU A 259 -11.30 -2.52 17.46
N ASN A 260 -9.99 -2.52 17.76
CA ASN A 260 -9.28 -1.39 18.33
C ASN A 260 -8.41 -0.71 17.26
N PRO A 261 -8.89 0.33 16.56
CA PRO A 261 -8.16 0.95 15.46
C PRO A 261 -7.14 1.99 15.93
N ARG A 262 -6.88 2.13 17.23
CA ARG A 262 -6.13 3.29 17.75
C ARG A 262 -4.71 3.39 17.16
N LEU A 263 -4.01 2.26 17.00
CA LEU A 263 -2.68 2.24 16.35
C LEU A 263 -2.78 2.38 14.84
N SER A 264 -3.76 1.72 14.22
CA SER A 264 -3.93 1.73 12.76
C SER A 264 -4.36 3.10 12.25
N ASN A 265 -5.11 3.88 13.04
CA ASN A 265 -5.45 5.27 12.79
C ASN A 265 -4.20 6.15 12.54
N ILE A 266 -3.09 5.89 13.23
CA ILE A 266 -1.83 6.66 13.03
C ILE A 266 -1.33 6.47 11.61
N THR A 267 -1.29 5.22 11.13
CA THR A 267 -0.78 4.91 9.80
C THR A 267 -1.75 5.27 8.67
N LEU A 268 -3.06 5.30 8.96
CA LEU A 268 -4.08 5.84 8.06
C LEU A 268 -3.87 7.35 7.88
N ALA A 269 -3.74 8.08 8.99
CA ALA A 269 -3.48 9.52 8.98
C ALA A 269 -2.17 9.85 8.22
N TRP A 270 -1.11 9.08 8.49
CA TRP A 270 0.17 9.24 7.80
C TRP A 270 0.03 9.08 6.28
N MET A 271 -0.60 7.99 5.81
CA MET A 271 -0.75 7.72 4.38
C MET A 271 -1.60 8.79 3.69
N ILE A 272 -2.72 9.21 4.31
CA ILE A 272 -3.58 10.28 3.79
C ILE A 272 -2.77 11.59 3.67
N ALA A 273 -2.03 11.96 4.72
CA ALA A 273 -1.19 13.15 4.70
C ALA A 273 -0.12 13.12 3.60
N GLN A 274 0.53 11.97 3.38
CA GLN A 274 1.48 11.82 2.26
C GLN A 274 0.79 12.00 0.89
N CYS A 275 -0.43 11.49 0.74
CA CYS A 275 -1.20 11.57 -0.50
C CYS A 275 -1.77 12.97 -0.79
N MET A 276 -2.00 13.77 0.25
CA MET A 276 -2.48 15.15 0.13
C MET A 276 -1.36 16.16 -0.19
N LYS A 277 -0.09 15.76 -0.05
CA LYS A 277 1.05 16.61 -0.45
C LYS A 277 0.85 17.09 -1.88
N HIS A 278 1.12 18.38 -2.10
CA HIS A 278 0.98 19.04 -3.41
C HIS A 278 -0.41 18.86 -4.06
N ARG A 279 -1.45 18.62 -3.25
CA ARG A 279 -2.84 18.41 -3.69
C ARG A 279 -2.99 17.27 -4.71
N GLN A 280 -2.14 16.24 -4.60
CA GLN A 280 -2.14 15.09 -5.52
C GLN A 280 -3.31 14.14 -5.35
N LEU A 281 -3.95 14.11 -4.18
CA LEU A 281 -5.22 13.43 -3.90
C LEU A 281 -6.05 14.27 -2.93
N SER A 282 -7.37 14.23 -3.08
CA SER A 282 -8.33 14.86 -2.15
C SER A 282 -9.12 13.80 -1.40
N PHE A 283 -9.37 14.07 -0.11
CA PHE A 283 -10.08 13.19 0.80
C PHE A 283 -11.20 13.96 1.50
N ASP A 284 -12.29 13.27 1.76
CA ASP A 284 -13.37 13.67 2.62
C ASP A 284 -13.06 13.24 4.05
N ILE A 285 -12.25 14.05 4.74
CA ILE A 285 -11.77 13.73 6.10
C ILE A 285 -12.87 13.99 7.12
N GLU A 286 -13.57 15.11 6.99
CA GLU A 286 -14.54 15.56 7.99
C GLU A 286 -15.77 14.65 8.02
N GLU A 287 -16.39 14.36 6.87
CA GLU A 287 -17.65 13.59 6.86
C GLU A 287 -17.43 12.09 7.05
N TYR A 288 -16.30 11.55 6.59
CA TYR A 288 -16.05 10.10 6.65
C TYR A 288 -15.21 9.66 7.84
N LEU A 289 -14.15 10.40 8.20
CA LEU A 289 -13.19 9.95 9.22
C LEU A 289 -13.50 10.44 10.62
N PHE A 290 -14.30 11.49 10.79
CA PHE A 290 -14.63 12.03 12.11
C PHE A 290 -16.09 11.74 12.50
N ASP A 291 -16.36 11.75 13.80
CA ASP A 291 -17.73 11.80 14.32
C ASP A 291 -18.28 13.24 14.14
N ASP A 292 -19.61 13.42 14.09
CA ASP A 292 -20.23 14.76 14.03
C ASP A 292 -20.96 15.10 15.36
N PRO A 293 -20.54 16.14 16.10
CA PRO A 293 -19.37 16.97 15.87
C PRO A 293 -18.07 16.22 16.21
N PRO A 294 -16.93 16.57 15.57
CA PRO A 294 -15.66 15.91 15.85
C PRO A 294 -15.30 16.09 17.31
N LYS A 295 -14.73 15.03 17.92
CA LYS A 295 -14.27 15.08 19.30
C LYS A 295 -13.34 16.30 19.49
N PRO A 296 -13.52 17.07 20.58
CA PRO A 296 -12.69 18.24 20.84
C PRO A 296 -11.22 17.82 20.87
N GLU A 297 -10.33 18.71 20.42
CA GLU A 297 -8.89 18.51 20.49
C GLU A 297 -8.49 18.14 21.92
N GLU A 298 -8.26 16.86 22.20
CA GLU A 298 -7.44 16.46 23.34
C GLU A 298 -6.05 16.96 22.99
N SER A 299 -5.74 18.23 23.33
CA SER A 299 -4.58 19.09 23.05
C SER A 299 -3.50 18.56 22.08
N GLU A 300 -2.84 19.42 21.31
CA GLU A 300 -1.63 19.02 20.54
C GLU A 300 -0.56 18.27 21.38
N MET A 301 -0.59 18.41 22.71
CA MET A 301 0.24 17.71 23.69
C MET A 301 -0.23 16.30 24.08
N ALA A 302 -1.44 15.87 23.71
CA ALA A 302 -1.93 14.53 24.02
C ALA A 302 -1.02 13.52 23.33
N PRO A 303 -0.61 12.43 24.00
CA PRO A 303 0.23 11.44 23.36
C PRO A 303 -0.54 10.71 22.25
N TRP A 304 0.18 10.21 21.25
CA TRP A 304 -0.35 9.26 20.28
C TRP A 304 -0.92 8.03 21.00
N ALA A 305 -1.81 7.31 20.30
CA ALA A 305 -2.41 6.07 20.78
C ALA A 305 -1.39 5.01 21.24
N THR A 306 -0.14 5.10 20.80
CA THR A 306 0.99 4.29 21.27
C THR A 306 1.22 4.40 22.78
N SER A 307 0.90 5.52 23.43
CA SER A 307 0.97 5.66 24.89
C SER A 307 0.05 4.72 25.67
N GLN A 308 -0.97 4.15 25.03
CA GLN A 308 -2.00 3.36 25.70
C GLN A 308 -1.63 1.87 25.87
N GLY A 309 -0.34 1.53 25.75
CA GLY A 309 0.18 0.19 26.04
C GLY A 309 -0.05 -0.85 24.93
N LYS A 310 0.26 -2.13 25.25
CA LYS A 310 0.06 -3.25 24.32
C LYS A 310 -1.44 -3.51 24.15
N LEU A 311 -1.87 -3.75 22.91
CA LEU A 311 -3.23 -4.19 22.62
C LEU A 311 -3.34 -5.70 22.90
N ASP A 312 -4.46 -6.11 23.48
CA ASP A 312 -4.76 -7.52 23.69
C ASP A 312 -5.40 -8.06 22.40
N HIS A 313 -4.68 -8.91 21.67
CA HIS A 313 -5.14 -9.39 20.37
C HIS A 313 -6.09 -10.58 20.55
N SER A 314 -7.41 -10.33 20.47
CA SER A 314 -8.42 -11.34 20.81
C SER A 314 -8.88 -12.23 19.64
N GLY A 315 -8.79 -11.79 18.38
CA GLY A 315 -9.41 -12.53 17.25
C GLY A 315 -8.44 -13.13 16.22
N ILE A 316 -7.81 -12.28 15.40
CA ILE A 316 -7.12 -12.68 14.16
C ILE A 316 -5.71 -13.25 14.41
N VAL A 317 -5.03 -12.75 15.45
CA VAL A 317 -3.63 -13.08 15.77
C VAL A 317 -3.47 -14.52 16.26
N ARG A 318 -4.45 -15.05 16.99
CA ARG A 318 -4.40 -16.38 17.61
C ARG A 318 -4.61 -17.51 16.60
N THR A 319 -5.49 -17.31 15.62
CA THR A 319 -5.90 -18.32 14.64
C THR A 319 -4.74 -18.74 13.70
N LEU A 320 -3.74 -17.86 13.52
CA LEU A 320 -2.58 -18.12 12.65
C LEU A 320 -1.32 -18.58 13.40
N GLN A 321 -1.18 -18.28 14.70
CA GLN A 321 -0.06 -18.74 15.52
C GLN A 321 0.01 -20.28 15.61
N GLY A 322 -1.14 -20.96 15.60
CA GLY A 322 -1.22 -22.41 15.81
C GLY A 322 -0.84 -23.27 14.60
N LYS A 323 -0.77 -22.72 13.38
CA LYS A 323 -0.62 -23.54 12.16
C LYS A 323 0.57 -23.21 11.26
N LEU A 324 1.19 -22.03 11.37
CA LEU A 324 2.14 -21.53 10.37
C LEU A 324 3.41 -20.93 11.01
N GLY A 325 4.30 -21.83 11.44
CA GLY A 325 5.76 -21.70 11.31
C GLY A 325 6.45 -20.50 11.97
N GLY A 326 7.07 -20.74 13.13
CA GLY A 326 8.22 -19.98 13.64
C GLY A 326 7.96 -18.53 14.06
N ARG A 327 8.83 -18.01 14.94
CA ARG A 327 8.93 -16.58 15.26
C ARG A 327 10.13 -15.98 14.54
N SER A 328 9.95 -14.80 13.95
CA SER A 328 10.97 -14.01 13.29
C SER A 328 10.74 -12.53 13.56
N THR A 329 11.60 -11.96 14.40
CA THR A 329 11.59 -10.53 14.74
C THR A 329 11.85 -9.64 13.52
N ARG A 330 11.18 -8.49 13.47
CA ARG A 330 11.43 -7.47 12.45
C ARG A 330 12.85 -6.91 12.54
N LYS A 331 13.51 -6.75 11.40
CA LYS A 331 14.86 -6.17 11.30
C LYS A 331 14.87 -4.93 10.40
N PRO A 332 14.44 -3.75 10.89
CA PRO A 332 14.64 -2.49 10.16
C PRO A 332 16.08 -2.38 9.65
N MET A 333 16.26 -1.95 8.40
CA MET A 333 17.56 -1.88 7.72
C MET A 333 18.30 -3.23 7.60
N GLY A 334 17.60 -4.35 7.79
CA GLY A 334 18.13 -5.71 7.73
C GLY A 334 17.58 -6.56 6.58
N TYR A 335 16.61 -6.03 5.82
CA TYR A 335 15.97 -6.71 4.69
C TYR A 335 16.63 -6.31 3.38
N ASN A 336 17.88 -6.73 3.19
CA ASN A 336 18.56 -6.57 1.90
C ASN A 336 18.60 -7.94 1.20
N PRO A 337 18.12 -8.08 -0.06
CA PRO A 337 18.35 -9.30 -0.81
C PRO A 337 19.85 -9.59 -0.92
N ALA A 338 20.22 -10.85 -0.73
CA ALA A 338 21.61 -11.29 -0.74
C ALA A 338 22.27 -10.93 -2.08
N GLY A 339 23.13 -9.90 -2.08
CA GLY A 339 23.93 -9.48 -3.25
C GLY A 339 23.98 -7.97 -3.54
N GLN A 340 23.14 -7.14 -2.90
CA GLN A 340 23.03 -5.70 -3.19
C GLN A 340 23.22 -4.81 -1.95
N GLU A 341 24.31 -5.01 -1.19
CA GLU A 341 24.60 -4.25 0.04
C GLU A 341 24.63 -2.71 -0.14
N SER A 342 24.77 -2.21 -1.38
CA SER A 342 24.77 -0.79 -1.72
C SER A 342 23.40 -0.14 -1.86
N ASP A 343 22.31 -0.92 -1.95
CA ASP A 343 21.01 -0.36 -2.31
C ASP A 343 20.37 0.41 -1.16
N ILE A 344 19.70 1.51 -1.50
CA ILE A 344 19.11 2.45 -0.55
C ILE A 344 17.69 1.98 -0.22
N THR A 345 17.37 1.77 1.06
CA THR A 345 16.01 1.45 1.51
C THR A 345 15.24 2.68 2.01
N ASN A 346 15.91 3.76 2.41
CA ASN A 346 15.26 4.99 2.93
C ASN A 346 14.20 4.71 4.01
N GLU A 347 14.61 3.92 5.02
CA GLU A 347 13.77 3.53 6.14
C GLU A 347 13.82 4.55 7.30
N PHE A 348 12.68 4.80 7.93
CA PHE A 348 12.53 5.73 9.07
C PHE A 348 11.64 5.14 10.16
N ILE A 349 11.73 5.65 11.38
CA ILE A 349 10.76 5.40 12.45
C ILE A 349 9.82 6.59 12.55
N HIS A 350 8.52 6.36 12.70
CA HIS A 350 7.56 7.44 12.92
C HIS A 350 7.67 8.01 14.35
N GLU A 351 7.52 9.33 14.52
CA GLU A 351 7.62 9.97 15.84
C GLU A 351 6.61 9.44 16.87
N SER A 352 5.50 8.83 16.44
CA SER A 352 4.54 8.23 17.37
C SER A 352 5.13 7.10 18.22
N VAL A 353 6.27 6.53 17.84
CA VAL A 353 6.98 5.53 18.65
C VAL A 353 7.55 6.14 19.94
N ARG A 354 7.78 7.46 19.99
CA ARG A 354 8.27 8.16 21.19
C ARG A 354 7.39 7.97 22.41
N ASP A 355 6.09 7.86 22.21
CA ASP A 355 5.11 7.76 23.30
C ASP A 355 5.05 6.33 23.88
N ARG A 356 5.79 5.38 23.31
CA ARG A 356 5.96 4.05 23.89
C ARG A 356 6.94 4.09 25.06
N ASN A 357 6.49 3.59 26.21
CA ASN A 357 7.40 3.22 27.29
C ASN A 357 8.12 1.92 26.93
N LEU A 358 9.40 1.98 26.52
CA LEU A 358 10.17 0.78 26.15
C LEU A 358 10.36 -0.22 27.30
N ALA A 359 10.22 0.21 28.57
CA ALA A 359 10.27 -0.71 29.71
C ALA A 359 9.03 -1.62 29.76
N GLU A 360 7.87 -1.13 29.31
CA GLU A 360 6.58 -1.83 29.33
C GLU A 360 6.20 -2.39 27.94
N TRP A 361 6.76 -1.82 26.87
CA TRP A 361 6.67 -2.28 25.49
C TRP A 361 8.07 -2.69 25.00
N PRO A 362 8.53 -3.92 25.33
CA PRO A 362 9.78 -4.44 24.81
C PRO A 362 9.63 -4.76 23.31
N CYS A 363 9.94 -3.79 22.46
CA CYS A 363 10.03 -3.98 21.02
C CYS A 363 11.33 -4.71 20.68
N ALA A 364 11.22 -5.88 20.04
CA ALA A 364 12.40 -6.69 19.74
C ALA A 364 13.32 -6.07 18.66
N ALA A 365 12.85 -5.05 17.94
CA ALA A 365 13.63 -4.32 16.95
C ALA A 365 14.40 -3.10 17.52
N LEU A 366 13.96 -2.53 18.66
CA LEU A 366 14.49 -1.28 19.20
C LEU A 366 15.19 -1.47 20.54
N LYS A 367 16.34 -0.82 20.72
CA LYS A 367 17.05 -0.75 22.01
C LYS A 367 16.67 0.49 22.81
N GLY A 368 16.36 1.59 22.14
CA GLY A 368 16.23 2.90 22.78
C GLY A 368 16.43 4.04 21.81
N ARG A 369 16.18 5.26 22.28
CA ARG A 369 16.55 6.47 21.54
C ARG A 369 18.08 6.61 21.48
N HIS A 370 18.59 7.06 20.35
CA HIS A 370 19.99 7.49 20.25
C HIS A 370 20.09 8.98 20.59
N ASP A 371 19.22 9.79 19.98
CA ASP A 371 19.13 11.24 20.20
C ASP A 371 17.69 11.75 19.96
N GLU A 372 17.54 13.07 19.78
CA GLU A 372 16.26 13.72 19.50
C GLU A 372 15.63 13.33 18.16
N LYS A 373 16.37 12.76 17.20
CA LYS A 373 15.92 12.51 15.83
C LYS A 373 16.20 11.09 15.34
N SER A 374 16.68 10.19 16.20
CA SER A 374 17.06 8.83 15.81
C SER A 374 16.96 7.80 16.93
N TRP A 375 16.90 6.53 16.53
CA TRP A 375 16.74 5.37 17.40
C TRP A 375 17.87 4.35 17.19
N ASN A 376 18.28 3.69 18.28
CA ASN A 376 19.19 2.55 18.24
C ASN A 376 18.42 1.25 18.00
N LEU A 377 18.80 0.51 16.97
CA LEU A 377 18.23 -0.80 16.65
C LEU A 377 18.92 -1.93 17.42
N THR A 378 18.21 -3.04 17.63
CA THR A 378 18.80 -4.25 18.24
C THR A 378 19.94 -4.85 17.42
N SER A 379 19.92 -4.61 16.10
CA SER A 379 21.00 -4.95 15.17
C SER A 379 22.31 -4.17 15.37
N GLY A 380 22.30 -3.11 16.19
CA GLY A 380 23.44 -2.20 16.38
C GLY A 380 23.50 -1.04 15.38
N LYS A 381 22.58 -0.99 14.39
CA LYS A 381 22.42 0.15 13.48
C LYS A 381 21.61 1.28 14.13
N GLN A 382 21.66 2.45 13.53
CA GLN A 382 20.83 3.61 13.87
C GLN A 382 19.85 3.89 12.75
N ILE A 383 18.62 4.30 13.10
CA ILE A 383 17.57 4.66 12.15
C ILE A 383 17.03 6.05 12.48
N SER A 384 16.84 6.86 11.44
CA SER A 384 16.32 8.21 11.58
C SER A 384 14.82 8.20 11.86
N GLU A 385 14.35 9.21 12.56
CA GLU A 385 12.94 9.43 12.84
C GLU A 385 12.34 10.45 11.86
N VAL A 386 11.07 10.26 11.50
CA VAL A 386 10.29 11.20 10.71
C VAL A 386 9.22 11.87 11.60
N PRO A 387 9.16 13.22 11.64
CA PRO A 387 8.13 13.94 12.38
C PRO A 387 6.78 13.84 11.67
N ALA A 388 5.67 13.91 12.43
CA ALA A 388 4.35 13.94 11.84
C ALA A 388 4.08 15.33 11.24
N SER A 389 3.45 15.32 10.07
CA SER A 389 2.98 16.53 9.40
C SER A 389 1.86 17.23 10.17
N GLN A 390 1.56 18.48 9.80
CA GLN A 390 0.41 19.19 10.35
C GLN A 390 -0.91 18.45 10.10
N MET A 391 -1.05 17.80 8.93
CA MET A 391 -2.24 17.03 8.58
C MET A 391 -2.39 15.76 9.44
N GLU A 392 -1.29 15.10 9.79
CA GLU A 392 -1.32 13.98 10.74
C GLU A 392 -1.73 14.42 12.15
N LYS A 393 -1.18 15.55 12.60
CA LYS A 393 -1.55 16.16 13.89
C LYS A 393 -3.02 16.60 13.90
N TYR A 394 -3.52 17.10 12.78
CA TYR A 394 -4.93 17.46 12.62
C TYR A 394 -5.88 16.27 12.81
N MET A 395 -5.49 15.08 12.30
CA MET A 395 -6.28 13.86 12.44
C MET A 395 -6.06 13.12 13.78
N LYS A 396 -5.00 13.48 14.52
CA LYS A 396 -4.61 12.80 15.76
C LYS A 396 -5.74 12.84 16.79
N GLY A 397 -6.17 11.66 17.25
CA GLY A 397 -7.24 11.50 18.24
C GLY A 397 -8.67 11.75 17.72
N ARG A 398 -8.83 12.22 16.48
CA ARG A 398 -10.14 12.62 15.92
C ARG A 398 -10.75 11.56 15.01
N ILE A 399 -9.93 10.64 14.48
CA ILE A 399 -10.40 9.55 13.64
C ILE A 399 -11.35 8.63 14.44
N ARG A 400 -12.59 8.51 13.97
CA ARG A 400 -13.65 7.68 14.56
C ARG A 400 -13.30 6.19 14.55
N THR A 401 -13.90 5.46 15.48
CA THR A 401 -13.90 3.99 15.49
C THR A 401 -15.12 3.51 14.72
N VAL A 402 -14.94 2.53 13.83
CA VAL A 402 -16.06 1.93 13.10
C VAL A 402 -16.51 0.71 13.87
N HIS A 403 -17.68 0.77 14.50
CA HIS A 403 -18.26 -0.33 15.25
C HIS A 403 -19.11 -1.19 14.31
N VAL A 404 -18.86 -2.50 14.26
CA VAL A 404 -19.53 -3.37 13.26
C VAL A 404 -20.88 -3.90 13.74
N THR A 405 -21.17 -3.76 15.03
CA THR A 405 -22.38 -4.26 15.69
C THR A 405 -23.31 -3.15 16.18
N GLU A 406 -22.93 -1.89 15.98
CA GLU A 406 -23.70 -0.72 16.40
C GLU A 406 -24.06 0.07 15.13
N GLU A 407 -25.30 0.57 15.05
CA GLU A 407 -25.70 1.49 13.98
C GLU A 407 -25.05 2.86 14.30
N ASP A 408 -24.13 3.29 13.43
CA ASP A 408 -23.44 4.60 13.48
C ASP A 408 -24.39 5.76 13.14
#